data_AF-A0A7X4IYV7-F1
#
_entry.id   AF-A0A7X4IYV7-F1
#
_cell.length_a   1.000
_cell.length_b   1.000
_cell.length_c   1.000
_cell.angle_alpha   90.00
_cell.angle_beta   90.00
_cell.angle_gamma   90.00
#
_symmetry.space_group_name_H-M   'P 1'
#
loop_
_entity.id
_entity.type
_entity.pdbx_description
1 polymer ?
#
loop_
_entity_poly.entity_id
_entity_poly.type
_entity_poly.pdbx_seq_one_letter_code
_entity_poly.pdbx_strand_id
1 'polypeptide(L)' 'MPIYEYTCLDCGCDFERLVLGRKKPTCPACESENLERRMSLPRVKSSTTRGMAMRAAKRRDAAQARDRMHERIRYEESHD' A
#
# COMPACT_ATOMS: atom_id res chain seq x y z
N MET A 1 -16.86 0.93 -12.89
CA MET A 1 -16.93 2.39 -12.61
C MET A 1 -15.62 2.81 -11.98
N PRO A 2 -14.78 3.60 -12.66
CA PRO A 2 -13.52 4.03 -12.09
C PRO A 2 -13.71 5.18 -11.09
N ILE A 3 -13.04 5.07 -9.94
CA ILE A 3 -12.83 6.16 -8.98
C ILE A 3 -11.40 6.64 -9.17
N TYR A 4 -11.21 7.96 -9.18
CA TYR A 4 -9.90 8.57 -9.26
C TYR A 4 -9.73 9.63 -8.19
N GLU A 5 -8.50 9.79 -7.71
CA GLU A 5 -8.07 10.89 -6.87
C GLU A 5 -7.65 12.07 -7.76
N TYR A 6 -8.00 13.29 -7.34
CA TYR A 6 -7.67 14.54 -8.01
C TYR A 6 -7.15 15.56 -7.03
N THR A 7 -6.23 16.40 -7.50
CA THR A 7 -5.81 17.64 -6.85
C THR A 7 -6.25 18.79 -7.75
N CYS A 8 -7.00 19.75 -7.21
CA CYS A 8 -7.34 20.94 -7.98
C CYS A 8 -6.18 21.94 -7.93
N LEU A 9 -5.77 22.44 -9.09
CA LEU A 9 -4.64 23.37 -9.21
C LEU A 9 -4.98 24.80 -8.80
N ASP A 10 -6.27 25.14 -8.66
CA ASP A 10 -6.71 26.49 -8.29
C ASP A 10 -6.96 26.63 -6.77
N CYS A 11 -7.66 25.67 -6.13
CA CYS A 11 -7.86 25.66 -4.67
C CYS A 11 -6.77 24.89 -3.90
N GLY A 12 -5.98 24.05 -4.57
CA GLY A 12 -5.04 23.13 -3.93
C GLY A 12 -5.67 21.96 -3.18
N CYS A 13 -6.98 21.76 -3.32
CA CYS A 13 -7.75 20.80 -2.54
C CYS A 13 -7.77 19.40 -3.20
N ASP A 14 -7.53 18.37 -2.39
CA ASP A 14 -7.54 16.97 -2.79
C ASP A 14 -8.93 16.36 -2.61
N PHE A 15 -9.41 15.61 -3.60
CA PHE A 15 -10.70 14.93 -3.54
C PHE A 15 -10.77 13.69 -4.44
N GLU A 16 -11.69 12.79 -4.13
CA GLU A 16 -11.97 11.62 -4.94
C GLU A 16 -13.25 11.81 -5.75
N ARG A 17 -13.22 11.39 -7.02
CA ARG A 17 -14.38 11.48 -7.90
C ARG A 17 -14.59 10.20 -8.70
N LEU A 18 -15.83 9.73 -8.63
CA LEU A 18 -16.37 8.73 -9.54
C LEU A 18 -16.58 9.33 -10.94
N VAL A 19 -15.88 8.81 -11.95
CA VAL A 19 -16.02 9.28 -13.33
C VAL A 19 -16.94 8.34 -14.12
N LEU A 20 -18.06 8.91 -14.60
CA LEU A 20 -19.06 8.21 -15.40
C LEU A 20 -18.86 8.57 -16.89
N GLY A 21 -18.45 7.58 -17.70
CA GLY A 21 -18.27 7.75 -19.14
C GLY A 21 -17.25 8.83 -19.49
N ARG A 22 -17.64 9.82 -20.30
CA ARG A 22 -16.79 10.93 -20.76
C ARG A 22 -17.04 12.24 -20.00
N LYS A 23 -17.78 12.23 -18.89
CA LYS A 23 -18.06 13.44 -18.12
C LYS A 23 -16.77 13.98 -17.48
N LYS A 24 -16.45 15.24 -17.75
CA LYS A 24 -15.31 15.92 -17.11
C LYS A 24 -15.59 16.13 -15.61
N PRO A 25 -14.67 15.76 -14.71
CA PRO A 25 -14.78 16.09 -13.30
C PRO A 25 -14.53 17.58 -13.09
N THR A 26 -15.19 18.15 -12.08
CA THR A 26 -14.97 19.52 -11.59
C THR A 26 -14.63 19.48 -10.10
N CYS A 27 -13.92 20.50 -9.63
CA CYS A 27 -13.62 20.67 -8.21
C CYS A 27 -14.92 20.90 -7.41
N PRO A 28 -15.17 20.17 -6.31
CA PRO A 28 -16.35 20.40 -5.47
C PRO A 28 -16.29 21.69 -4.64
N ALA A 29 -15.12 22.30 -4.48
CA ALA A 29 -14.93 23.50 -3.66
C ALA A 29 -14.96 24.81 -4.46
N CYS A 30 -14.41 24.81 -5.68
CA CYS A 30 -14.28 26.02 -6.51
C CYS A 30 -14.84 25.86 -7.93
N GLU A 31 -15.45 24.73 -8.26
CA GLU A 31 -16.07 24.41 -9.56
C GLU A 31 -15.13 24.43 -10.77
N SER A 32 -13.83 24.63 -10.56
CA SER A 32 -12.83 24.61 -11.64
C SER A 32 -12.70 23.24 -12.33
N GLU A 33 -12.41 23.26 -13.63
CA GLU A 33 -12.00 22.11 -14.44
C GLU A 33 -10.48 21.85 -14.39
N ASN A 34 -9.71 22.75 -13.74
CA ASN A 34 -8.26 22.67 -13.66
C ASN A 34 -7.82 21.65 -12.59
N LEU A 35 -7.87 20.38 -12.95
CA LEU A 35 -7.64 19.24 -12.07
C LEU A 35 -6.45 18.40 -12.54
N GLU A 36 -5.56 18.07 -11.63
CA GLU A 36 -4.53 17.07 -11.83
C GLU A 36 -5.01 15.73 -11.26
N ARG A 37 -5.03 14.69 -12.10
CA ARG A 37 -5.37 13.34 -11.64
C ARG A 37 -4.18 12.74 -10.91
N ARG A 38 -4.37 12.40 -9.64
CA ARG A 38 -3.37 11.68 -8.86
C ARG A 38 -3.33 10.22 -9.29
N MET A 39 -2.12 9.74 -9.58
CA MET A 39 -1.85 8.33 -9.76
C MET A 39 -1.15 7.82 -8.52
N SER A 40 -1.77 6.87 -7.81
CA SER A 40 -1.07 6.12 -6.79
C SER A 40 0.03 5.27 -7.45
N LEU A 41 1.17 5.13 -6.76
CA LEU A 41 2.26 4.30 -7.27
C LEU A 41 1.76 2.86 -7.39
N PRO A 42 1.78 2.26 -8.58
CA PRO A 42 1.34 0.88 -8.74
C PRO A 42 2.29 -0.03 -7.98
N ARG A 43 1.74 -0.95 -7.17
CA ARG A 43 2.54 -2.00 -6.54
C ARG A 43 2.89 -3.06 -7.59
N VAL A 44 3.99 -2.84 -8.30
CA VAL A 44 4.45 -3.75 -9.36
C VAL A 44 4.92 -5.08 -8.74
N LYS A 45 4.28 -6.17 -9.14
CA LYS A 45 4.78 -7.53 -8.86
C LYS A 45 5.62 -8.00 -10.04
N SER A 46 6.93 -8.15 -9.81
CA SER A 46 7.89 -8.69 -10.78
C SER A 46 8.60 -9.91 -10.19
N SER A 47 9.25 -10.70 -11.04
CA SER A 47 10.07 -11.84 -10.60
C SER A 47 11.16 -11.39 -9.62
N THR A 48 11.79 -10.25 -9.88
CA THR A 48 12.81 -9.62 -9.02
C THR A 48 12.24 -9.19 -7.66
N THR A 49 11.16 -8.42 -7.63
CA THR A 49 10.54 -7.96 -6.36
C THR A 49 10.01 -9.14 -5.54
N ARG A 50 9.46 -10.17 -6.20
CA ARG A 50 9.08 -11.44 -5.55
C ARG A 50 10.30 -12.13 -4.94
N GLY A 51 11.40 -12.24 -5.68
CA GLY A 51 12.64 -12.84 -5.19
C GLY A 51 13.19 -12.11 -3.96
N MET A 52 13.18 -10.77 -3.98
CA MET A 52 13.58 -9.94 -2.83
C MET A 52 12.67 -10.17 -1.63
N ALA A 53 11.35 -10.22 -1.83
CA ALA A 53 10.38 -10.46 -0.77
C ALA A 53 10.57 -11.83 -0.11
N MET A 54 10.80 -12.89 -0.90
CA MET A 54 11.07 -14.24 -0.38
C MET A 54 12.37 -14.31 0.42
N ARG A 55 13.43 -13.62 -0.03
CA ARG A 55 14.69 -13.52 0.74
C ARG A 55 14.48 -12.81 2.08
N ALA A 56 13.70 -11.74 2.09
CA ALA A 56 13.35 -11.03 3.31
C ALA A 56 12.51 -11.90 4.27
N ALA A 57 11.54 -12.67 3.73
CA ALA A 57 10.76 -13.62 4.51
C ALA A 57 11.65 -14.69 5.16
N LYS A 58 12.52 -15.34 4.38
CA LYS A 58 13.46 -16.34 4.89
C LYS A 58 14.34 -15.82 6.04
N ARG A 59 14.79 -14.56 5.97
CA ARG A 59 15.55 -13.94 7.06
C ARG A 59 14.71 -13.77 8.34
N ARG A 60 13.45 -13.35 8.20
CA ARG A 60 12.54 -13.22 9.35
C ARG A 60 12.23 -14.58 9.97
N ASP A 61 11.94 -15.58 9.14
CA ASP A 61 11.63 -16.94 9.60
C ASP A 61 12.82 -17.54 10.36
N ALA A 62 14.05 -17.32 9.87
CA ALA A 62 15.27 -17.77 10.54
C ALA A 62 15.49 -17.09 11.91
N ALA A 63 15.17 -15.80 12.04
CA ALA A 63 15.22 -15.10 13.32
C ALA A 63 14.18 -15.68 14.29
N GLN A 64 12.92 -15.78 13.85
CA GLN A 64 11.83 -16.34 14.65
C GLN A 64 12.08 -17.79 15.06
N ALA A 65 12.75 -18.60 14.23
CA ALA A 65 13.08 -19.97 14.56
C ALA A 65 14.00 -20.08 15.79
N ARG A 66 14.94 -19.14 15.95
CA ARG A 66 15.82 -19.08 17.13
C ARG A 66 15.04 -18.75 18.39
N ASP A 67 14.16 -17.75 18.29
CA ASP A 67 13.33 -17.32 19.42
C ASP A 67 12.38 -18.43 19.87
N ARG A 68 11.72 -19.11 18.91
CA ARG A 68 10.85 -20.27 19.19
C ARG A 68 11.61 -21.43 19.82
N MET A 69 12.83 -21.70 19.40
CA MET A 69 13.66 -22.75 20.00
C MET A 69 14.03 -22.41 21.44
N HIS A 70 14.40 -21.16 21.71
CA HIS A 70 14.73 -20.72 23.06
C HIS A 70 13.51 -20.76 23.99
N GLU A 71 12.35 -20.33 23.50
CA GLU A 71 11.08 -20.44 24.24
C GLU A 71 10.74 -21.91 24.55
N ARG A 72 10.91 -22.81 23.58
CA ARG A 72 10.71 -24.24 23.77
C ARG A 72 11.64 -24.83 24.84
N ILE A 73 12.93 -24.51 24.81
CA ILE A 73 13.90 -25.00 25.82
C ILE A 73 13.48 -24.54 27.22
N ARG A 74 13.15 -23.25 27.38
CA ARG A 74 12.69 -22.70 28.68
C ARG A 74 11.42 -23.39 29.17
N TYR A 75 10.51 -23.73 28.27
CA TYR A 75 9.30 -24.46 28.62
C TYR A 75 9.63 -25.87 29.12
N GLU A 76 10.51 -26.59 28.41
CA GLU A 76 10.95 -27.94 28.80
C GLU A 76 11.66 -27.90 30.17
N GLU A 77 12.60 -26.98 30.40
CA GLU A 77 13.32 -26.81 31.67
C GLU A 77 12.45 -26.44 32.88
N SER A 78 11.28 -25.83 32.66
CA SER A 78 10.38 -25.38 33.73
C SER A 78 9.31 -26.41 34.13
N HIS A 79 9.17 -27.49 33.36
CA HIS A 79 8.16 -28.53 33.58
C HIS A 79 8.77 -29.91 33.92
N ASP A 80 10.07 -29.96 34.17
CA ASP A 80 10.80 -31.05 34.85
C ASP A 80 11.06 -30.67 36.33
#